data_AF-A0A0J7N051-F1
#
_entry.id   AF-A0A0J7N051-F1
#
_cell.length_a   1.000
_cell.length_b   1.000
_cell.length_c   1.000
_cell.angle_alpha   90.00
_cell.angle_beta   90.00
_cell.angle_gamma   90.00
#
_symmetry.space_group_name_H-M   'P 1'
#
loop_
_entity.id
_entity.type
_entity.pdbx_description
1 polymer ?
#
loop_
_entity_poly.entity_id
_entity_poly.type
_entity_poly.pdbx_seq_one_letter_code
_entity_poly.pdbx_strand_id
1 'polypeptide(L)'
;MASWYRRFIANFSTLAAPLTRLTKKNARWAWGPDEDTAFRALKDTFMSAPVLACPDFSRRFFLQIDASASGLGAVLTQYFEEGEQVAFAYASRTLNGA
;
A
#
# COMPACT_ATOMS: atom_id res chain seq x y z
N MET A 1 -3.75 -4.87 -2.73
CA MET A 1 -2.97 -3.61 -2.85
C MET A 1 -1.57 -3.72 -2.24
N ALA A 2 -1.41 -4.15 -0.99
CA ALA A 2 -0.10 -4.15 -0.33
C ALA A 2 1.01 -4.92 -1.09
N SER A 3 0.65 -5.99 -1.79
CA SER A 3 1.57 -6.79 -2.61
C SER A 3 2.23 -6.03 -3.77
N TRP A 4 1.63 -4.94 -4.27
CA TRP A 4 2.20 -4.11 -5.34
C TRP A 4 3.52 -3.47 -4.90
N TYR A 5 3.59 -3.03 -3.64
CA TYR A 5 4.74 -2.35 -3.05
C TYR A 5 5.72 -3.31 -2.37
N ARG A 6 5.54 -4.64 -2.51
CA ARG A 6 6.37 -5.64 -1.83
C ARG A 6 7.87 -5.48 -2.06
N ARG A 7 8.28 -4.91 -3.19
CA ARG A 7 9.70 -4.65 -3.54
C ARG A 7 10.36 -3.66 -2.57
N PHE A 8 9.57 -2.75 -2.01
CA PHE A 8 10.01 -1.69 -1.11
C PHE A 8 9.90 -2.09 0.36
N ILE A 9 9.33 -3.26 0.66
CA ILE A 9 9.07 -3.74 2.02
C ILE A 9 9.94 -4.97 2.27
N ALA A 10 11.00 -4.78 3.05
CA ALA A 10 11.85 -5.88 3.48
C ALA A 10 11.02 -6.95 4.21
N ASN A 11 11.25 -8.22 3.87
CA ASN A 11 10.56 -9.36 4.48
C ASN A 11 9.02 -9.31 4.38
N PHE A 12 8.46 -8.67 3.33
CA PHE A 12 7.01 -8.53 3.14
C PHE A 12 6.24 -9.84 3.33
N SER A 13 6.71 -10.93 2.73
CA SER A 13 6.04 -12.24 2.81
C SER A 13 5.93 -12.75 4.25
N THR A 14 6.93 -12.49 5.08
CA THR A 14 6.93 -12.87 6.50
C THR A 14 5.98 -11.99 7.30
N LEU A 15 6.01 -10.67 7.09
CA LEU A 15 5.11 -9.73 7.74
C LEU A 15 3.65 -9.99 7.37
N ALA A 16 3.37 -10.27 6.10
CA ALA A 16 2.03 -10.56 5.62
C ALA A 16 1.57 -12.00 5.88
N ALA A 17 2.43 -12.88 6.40
CA ALA A 17 2.10 -14.30 6.58
C ALA A 17 0.86 -14.52 7.47
N PRO A 18 0.71 -13.85 8.64
CA PRO A 18 -0.49 -14.01 9.47
C PRO A 18 -1.77 -13.64 8.72
N LEU A 19 -1.75 -12.53 7.99
CA LEU A 19 -2.88 -12.06 7.18
C LEU A 19 -3.17 -13.00 6.00
N THR A 20 -2.12 -13.54 5.36
CA THR A 20 -2.24 -14.48 4.24
C THR A 20 -2.83 -15.82 4.67
N ARG A 21 -2.63 -16.24 5.93
CA ARG A 21 -3.30 -17.44 6.46
C ARG A 21 -4.82 -17.28 6.50
N LEU A 22 -5.31 -16.08 6.81
CA LEU A 22 -6.75 -15.80 6.87
C LEU A 22 -7.43 -15.87 5.49
N THR A 23 -6.68 -15.70 4.40
CA THR A 23 -7.24 -15.77 3.03
C THR A 23 -7.21 -17.18 2.43
N LYS A 24 -6.69 -18.18 3.15
CA LYS A 24 -6.65 -19.57 2.65
C LYS A 24 -8.04 -20.17 2.64
N LYS A 25 -8.31 -21.03 1.65
CA LYS A 25 -9.56 -21.79 1.57
C LYS A 25 -9.76 -22.60 2.86
N ASN A 26 -10.95 -22.55 3.43
CA ASN A 26 -11.33 -23.21 4.70
C ASN A 26 -10.56 -22.75 5.93
N ALA A 27 -9.82 -21.64 5.89
CA ALA A 27 -9.24 -21.06 7.09
C ALA A 27 -10.35 -20.58 8.03
N ARG A 28 -10.26 -20.96 9.31
CA ARG A 28 -11.11 -20.35 10.34
C ARG A 28 -10.66 -18.91 10.51
N TRP A 29 -11.54 -17.97 10.21
CA TRP A 29 -11.26 -16.56 10.39
C TRP A 29 -11.16 -16.25 11.89
N ALA A 30 -10.01 -15.76 12.32
CA ALA A 30 -9.76 -15.29 13.66
C ALA A 30 -8.76 -14.14 13.58
N TRP A 31 -9.12 -12.98 14.15
CA TRP A 31 -8.23 -11.83 14.23
C TRP A 31 -7.62 -11.77 15.63
N GLY A 32 -6.35 -12.16 15.75
CA GLY A 32 -5.62 -12.16 17.00
C GLY A 32 -4.53 -11.09 17.08
N PRO A 33 -3.71 -11.15 18.14
CA PRO A 33 -2.57 -10.25 18.31
C PRO A 33 -1.55 -10.32 17.17
N ASP A 34 -1.34 -11.51 16.59
CA ASP A 34 -0.40 -11.72 15.48
C ASP A 34 -0.86 -11.00 14.22
N GLU A 35 -2.15 -11.11 13.88
CA GLU A 35 -2.75 -10.45 12.71
C GLU A 35 -2.79 -8.94 12.89
N ASP A 36 -3.11 -8.45 14.09
CA ASP A 36 -3.11 -7.02 14.40
C ASP A 36 -1.68 -6.43 14.32
N THR A 37 -0.70 -7.14 14.88
CA THR A 37 0.72 -6.74 14.82
C THR A 37 1.22 -6.71 13.38
N ALA A 38 0.92 -7.75 12.59
CA ALA A 38 1.25 -7.80 11.17
C ALA A 38 0.63 -6.64 10.39
N PHE A 39 -0.65 -6.34 10.65
CA PHE A 39 -1.36 -5.26 9.98
C PHE A 39 -0.76 -3.88 10.31
N ARG A 40 -0.47 -3.62 11.59
CA ARG A 40 0.17 -2.37 12.03
C ARG A 40 1.57 -2.22 11.45
N ALA A 41 2.40 -3.26 11.52
CA ALA A 41 3.74 -3.25 10.96
C ALA A 41 3.73 -2.95 9.45
N LEU A 42 2.79 -3.55 8.71
CA LEU A 42 2.62 -3.24 7.30
C LEU A 42 2.24 -1.76 7.08
N LYS A 43 1.26 -1.24 7.83
CA LYS A 43 0.88 0.18 7.76
C LYS A 43 2.07 1.11 8.02
N ASP A 44 2.86 0.82 9.06
CA ASP A 44 4.02 1.62 9.41
C ASP A 44 5.06 1.61 8.29
N THR A 45 5.27 0.45 7.66
CA THR A 45 6.20 0.35 6.52
C THR A 45 5.72 1.13 5.30
N PHE A 46 4.40 1.20 5.06
CA PHE A 46 3.84 2.04 4.00
C PHE A 46 4.03 3.54 4.25
N MET A 47 4.17 3.94 5.51
CA MET A 47 4.37 5.33 5.91
C MET A 47 5.85 5.72 6.02
N SER A 48 6.77 4.78 5.82
CA SER A 48 8.22 5.00 5.95
C SER A 48 8.95 4.85 4.61
N ALA A 49 10.17 5.37 4.54
CA ALA A 49 11.10 5.08 3.44
C ALA A 49 11.37 3.55 3.36
N PRO A 50 11.57 2.98 2.16
CA PRO A 50 11.63 3.62 0.84
C PRO A 50 10.27 3.74 0.13
N VAL A 51 9.15 3.36 0.77
CA VAL A 51 7.82 3.36 0.14
C VAL A 51 7.30 4.78 -0.12
N LEU A 52 7.64 5.73 0.77
CA LEU A 52 7.44 7.16 0.60
C LEU A 52 8.79 7.86 0.46
N ALA A 53 9.09 8.35 -0.74
CA ALA A 53 10.29 9.15 -1.01
C ALA A 53 9.98 10.64 -1.09
N CYS A 54 11.00 11.48 -0.87
CA CYS A 54 10.89 12.92 -1.16
C CYS A 54 10.68 13.14 -2.66
N PRO A 55 9.67 13.93 -3.07
CA PRO A 55 9.42 14.20 -4.47
C PRO A 55 10.53 15.06 -5.08
N ASP A 56 10.95 14.71 -6.28
CA ASP A 56 11.85 15.53 -7.10
C ASP A 56 11.01 16.32 -8.12
N PHE A 57 10.81 17.62 -7.87
CA PHE A 57 9.98 18.48 -8.72
C PHE A 57 10.55 18.71 -10.13
N SER A 58 11.80 18.31 -10.41
CA SER A 58 12.36 18.33 -11.76
C SER A 58 11.87 17.17 -12.63
N ARG A 59 11.29 16.13 -12.02
CA ARG A 59 10.82 14.92 -12.71
C ARG A 59 9.32 14.92 -12.91
N ARG A 60 8.86 14.15 -13.90
CA ARG A 60 7.44 13.96 -14.17
C ARG A 60 6.76 13.18 -13.05
N PHE A 61 5.60 13.66 -12.66
CA PHE A 61 4.70 13.00 -11.73
C PHE A 61 3.69 12.13 -12.47
N PHE A 62 3.36 10.98 -11.88
CA PHE A 62 2.37 10.03 -12.39
C PHE A 62 1.29 9.83 -11.33
N LEU A 63 0.06 10.11 -11.71
CA LEU A 63 -1.10 9.96 -10.85
C LEU A 63 -1.88 8.71 -11.27
N GLN A 64 -2.01 7.76 -10.35
CA GLN A 64 -2.84 6.58 -10.50
C GLN A 64 -4.09 6.77 -9.65
N ILE A 65 -5.26 6.63 -10.26
CA ILE A 65 -6.55 6.83 -9.60
C ILE A 65 -7.40 5.59 -9.81
N ASP A 66 -8.06 5.16 -8.73
CA ASP A 66 -9.10 4.14 -8.77
C ASP A 66 -10.35 4.72 -8.08
N ALA A 67 -11.51 4.57 -8.70
CA ALA A 67 -12.75 5.14 -8.18
C ALA A 67 -13.88 4.12 -8.24
N SER A 68 -14.73 4.19 -7.23
CA SER A 68 -15.95 3.39 -7.07
C SER A 68 -17.15 4.31 -6.86
N ALA A 69 -18.36 3.75 -6.77
CA ALA A 69 -19.56 4.54 -6.52
C ALA A 69 -19.54 5.32 -5.19
N SER A 70 -18.79 4.85 -4.19
CA SER A 70 -18.76 5.41 -2.84
C SER A 70 -17.52 6.24 -2.53
N GLY A 71 -16.46 6.12 -3.32
CA GLY A 71 -15.18 6.74 -2.98
C GLY A 71 -14.13 6.61 -4.07
N LEU A 72 -13.11 7.46 -3.99
CA LEU A 72 -11.93 7.45 -4.84
C LEU A 72 -10.66 7.30 -4.00
N GLY A 73 -9.69 6.57 -4.55
CA GLY A 73 -8.31 6.50 -4.08
C GLY A 73 -7.37 6.98 -5.16
N ALA A 74 -6.28 7.63 -4.77
CA ALA A 74 -5.24 8.07 -5.67
C ALA A 74 -3.86 7.84 -5.06
N VAL A 75 -2.90 7.48 -5.89
CA VAL A 75 -1.48 7.41 -5.54
C VAL A 75 -0.72 8.27 -6.52
N LEU A 76 0.10 9.15 -5.97
CA LEU A 76 1.01 9.99 -6.74
C LEU A 76 2.42 9.39 -6.64
N THR A 77 3.04 9.19 -7.80
CA THR A 77 4.28 8.40 -7.97
C THR A 77 5.26 9.07 -8.93
N GLN A 78 6.54 8.73 -8.83
CA GLN A 78 7.59 9.13 -9.79
C GLN A 78 8.41 7.90 -10.18
N TYR A 79 8.96 7.93 -11.39
CA TYR A 79 9.99 6.97 -11.78
C TYR A 79 11.36 7.42 -11.25
N PHE A 80 11.96 6.56 -10.45
CA PHE A 80 13.36 6.60 -10.02
C PHE A 80 14.19 5.67 -10.93
N GLU A 81 15.37 5.25 -10.49
CA GLU A 81 16.34 4.47 -11.27
C GLU A 81 15.68 3.32 -12.06
N GLU A 82 16.12 3.13 -13.31
CA GLU A 82 15.72 2.05 -14.23
C GLU A 82 14.22 1.66 -14.23
N GLY A 83 13.32 2.64 -14.12
CA GLY A 83 11.87 2.40 -14.25
C GLY A 83 11.18 1.96 -12.95
N GLU A 84 11.84 2.12 -11.80
CA GLU A 84 11.22 1.90 -10.50
C GLU A 84 10.24 3.02 -10.14
N GLN A 85 8.97 2.67 -9.93
CA GLN A 85 7.92 3.62 -9.59
C GLN A 85 7.75 3.67 -8.06
N VAL A 86 8.12 4.81 -7.47
CA VAL A 86 8.05 5.04 -6.02
C VAL A 86 6.87 5.95 -5.72
N ALA A 87 6.09 5.60 -4.69
CA ALA A 87 5.00 6.45 -4.21
C ALA A 87 5.55 7.58 -3.34
N PHE A 88 4.86 8.71 -3.35
CA PHE A 88 5.23 9.84 -2.49
C PHE A 88 4.03 10.52 -1.85
N ALA A 89 2.82 10.26 -2.35
CA ALA A 89 1.59 10.65 -1.68
C ALA A 89 0.45 9.66 -1.97
N TYR A 90 -0.35 9.40 -0.95
CA TYR A 90 -1.62 8.70 -1.05
C TYR A 90 -2.74 9.68 -0.72
N ALA A 91 -3.80 9.70 -1.53
CA ALA A 91 -5.00 10.47 -1.28
C ALA A 91 -6.22 9.56 -1.38
N SER A 92 -7.23 9.80 -0.54
CA SER A 92 -8.50 9.11 -0.64
C SER A 92 -9.61 10.05 -0.22
N ARG A 93 -10.78 9.90 -0.84
CA ARG A 93 -11.94 10.74 -0.55
C ARG A 93 -13.23 9.97 -0.80
N THR A 94 -14.17 10.10 0.13
CA THR A 94 -15.55 9.62 -0.03
C THR A 94 -16.29 10.49 -1.05
N LEU A 95 -17.03 9.85 -1.94
CA LEU A 95 -17.91 10.53 -2.89
C LEU A 95 -19.30 10.66 -2.26
N ASN A 96 -19.79 11.88 -2.16
CA ASN A 96 -21.19 12.11 -1.81
C ASN A 96 -22.01 11.92 -3.09
N GLY A 97 -23.12 11.18 -2.99
CA GLY A 97 -24.04 11.00 -4.11
C GLY A 97 -24.46 12.34 -4.70
N ALA A 98 -24.67 12.36 -6.02
CA ALA A 98 -25.14 13.52 -6.76
C ALA A 98 -26.56 13.92 -6.34
#